data_AF-A0A2M6ZYE4-F1
#
_entry.id   AF-A0A2M6ZYE4-F1
#
_cell.length_a   1.000
_cell.length_b   1.000
_cell.length_c   1.000
_cell.angle_alpha   90.00
_cell.angle_beta   90.00
_cell.angle_gamma   90.00
#
_symmetry.space_group_name_H-M   'P 1'
#
loop_
_entity.id
_entity.type
_entity.pdbx_description
1 polymer ?
#
loop_
_entity_poly.entity_id
_entity_poly.type
_entity_poly.pdbx_seq_one_letter_code
_entity_poly.pdbx_strand_id
1 'polypeptide(L)'
;IAAMAGGTSIGAAHPVAIGPSGGEMPEVMEKKVTEYSVAWIRGIAEERGRNVDWAESAVRESASLTDKDALEQNVIDIRADSLNSLLEQIDGMIVEIDGEEITLETKGYRVRENGMSLIERFLHAISDPNIAYILLSVGSLG
;
A
#
# COMPACT_ATOMS: atom_id res chain seq x y z
N ILE A 1 3.95 -12.49 -2.82
CA ILE A 1 2.83 -12.79 -1.89
C ILE A 1 2.28 -11.48 -1.35
N ALA A 2 0.98 -11.25 -1.50
CA ALA A 2 0.26 -10.12 -0.91
C ALA A 2 -0.61 -10.63 0.25
N ALA A 3 -0.52 -9.99 1.42
CA ALA A 3 -1.24 -10.42 2.62
C ALA A 3 -1.88 -9.24 3.35
N MET A 4 -3.04 -9.48 3.96
CA MET A 4 -3.76 -8.50 4.77
C MET A 4 -4.10 -9.07 6.14
N ALA A 5 -4.12 -8.20 7.15
CA ALA A 5 -4.60 -8.54 8.49
C ALA A 5 -6.11 -8.35 8.60
N GLY A 6 -6.76 -9.07 9.51
CA GLY A 6 -8.18 -8.92 9.79
C GLY A 6 -8.56 -7.47 10.13
N GLY A 7 -9.58 -6.94 9.46
CA GLY A 7 -10.08 -5.58 9.70
C GLY A 7 -9.33 -4.48 8.95
N THR A 8 -8.42 -4.83 8.04
CA THR A 8 -7.76 -3.88 7.14
C THR A 8 -8.54 -3.72 5.83
N SER A 9 -8.24 -2.66 5.07
CA SER A 9 -8.81 -2.39 3.76
C SER A 9 -7.73 -2.07 2.72
N ILE A 10 -8.09 -2.23 1.44
CA ILE A 10 -7.26 -1.88 0.28
C ILE A 10 -8.14 -1.27 -0.82
N GLY A 11 -7.61 -0.31 -1.58
CA GLY A 11 -8.33 0.38 -2.66
C GLY A 11 -8.31 1.90 -2.48
N ALA A 12 -9.40 2.57 -2.84
CA ALA A 12 -9.56 4.03 -2.79
C ALA A 12 -8.38 4.79 -3.45
N ALA A 13 -7.96 4.31 -4.62
CA ALA A 13 -6.78 4.80 -5.33
C ALA A 13 -7.10 5.94 -6.33
N HIS A 14 -8.25 6.61 -6.17
CA HIS A 14 -8.65 7.70 -7.04
C HIS A 14 -7.71 8.92 -6.85
N PRO A 15 -7.11 9.48 -7.92
CA PRO A 15 -6.21 10.60 -7.79
C PRO A 15 -6.92 11.85 -7.28
N VAL A 16 -6.27 12.58 -6.36
CA VAL A 16 -6.79 13.85 -5.82
C VAL A 16 -5.76 14.96 -5.96
N ALA A 17 -6.23 16.21 -6.06
CA ALA A 17 -5.35 17.37 -6.02
C ALA A 17 -4.86 17.64 -4.60
N ILE A 18 -3.56 17.91 -4.44
CA ILE A 18 -2.95 18.29 -3.17
C ILE A 18 -2.56 19.77 -3.25
N GLY A 19 -3.10 20.59 -2.35
CA GLY A 19 -2.77 22.02 -2.25
C GLY A 19 -3.36 22.67 -0.98
N PRO A 20 -2.80 23.80 -0.53
CA PRO A 20 -3.15 24.44 0.75
C PRO A 20 -4.62 24.87 0.87
N SER A 21 -5.34 24.96 -0.24
CA SER A 21 -6.77 25.29 -0.29
C SER A 21 -7.67 24.12 -0.67
N GLY A 22 -7.13 22.90 -0.84
CA GLY A 22 -7.92 21.71 -1.19
C GLY A 22 -8.74 21.89 -2.48
N GLY A 23 -8.16 22.55 -3.49
CA GLY A 23 -8.86 22.90 -4.72
C GLY A 23 -9.12 21.69 -5.63
N GLU A 24 -10.17 21.79 -6.44
CA GLU A 24 -10.51 20.80 -7.48
C GLU A 24 -9.44 20.75 -8.57
N MET A 25 -9.17 19.55 -9.08
CA MET A 25 -8.29 19.36 -10.23
C MET A 25 -9.03 19.81 -11.50
N PRO A 26 -8.39 20.56 -12.43
CA PRO A 26 -9.02 20.85 -13.72
C PRO A 26 -9.41 19.56 -14.44
N GLU A 27 -10.63 19.48 -14.98
CA GLU A 27 -11.21 18.26 -15.57
C GLU A 27 -10.29 17.57 -16.59
N VAL A 28 -9.61 18.34 -17.46
CA VAL A 28 -8.66 17.81 -18.45
C VAL A 28 -7.46 17.14 -17.78
N MET A 29 -6.99 17.68 -16.66
CA MET A 29 -5.88 17.12 -15.90
C MET A 29 -6.34 15.89 -15.12
N GLU A 30 -7.48 15.96 -14.44
CA GLU A 30 -8.10 14.83 -13.73
C GLU A 30 -8.24 13.62 -14.66
N LYS A 31 -8.86 13.82 -15.84
CA LYS A 31 -9.00 12.76 -16.83
C LYS A 31 -7.65 12.15 -17.22
N LYS A 32 -6.63 12.97 -17.51
CA LYS A 32 -5.31 12.46 -17.91
C LYS A 32 -4.65 11.64 -16.80
N VAL A 33 -4.72 12.12 -15.56
CA VAL A 33 -4.11 11.45 -14.41
C VAL A 33 -4.85 10.15 -14.10
N THR A 34 -6.18 10.16 -14.15
CA THR A 34 -7.01 8.97 -13.94
C THR A 34 -6.76 7.91 -15.03
N GLU A 35 -6.77 8.27 -16.31
CA GLU A 35 -6.48 7.31 -17.40
C GLU A 35 -5.09 6.70 -17.28
N TYR A 36 -4.08 7.52 -16.95
CA TYR A 36 -2.72 7.02 -16.71
C TYR A 36 -2.67 6.05 -15.51
N SER A 37 -3.30 6.43 -14.40
CA SER A 37 -3.31 5.63 -13.16
C SER A 37 -4.04 4.29 -13.38
N VAL A 38 -5.12 4.28 -14.15
CA VAL A 38 -5.82 3.06 -14.57
C VAL A 38 -4.92 2.16 -15.40
N ALA A 39 -4.27 2.69 -16.44
CA ALA A 39 -3.35 1.89 -17.25
C ALA A 39 -2.21 1.31 -16.41
N TRP A 40 -1.68 2.11 -15.48
CA TRP A 40 -0.59 1.69 -14.59
C TRP A 40 -1.00 0.59 -13.62
N ILE A 41 -2.12 0.76 -12.89
CA ILE A 41 -2.56 -0.24 -11.90
C ILE A 41 -3.01 -1.54 -12.58
N ARG A 42 -3.61 -1.45 -13.77
CA ARG A 42 -3.96 -2.63 -14.57
C ARG A 42 -2.72 -3.42 -14.97
N GLY A 43 -1.67 -2.74 -15.44
CA GLY A 43 -0.40 -3.39 -15.78
C GLY A 43 0.23 -4.12 -14.59
N ILE A 44 0.21 -3.49 -13.40
CA ILE A 44 0.66 -4.15 -12.17
C ILE A 44 -0.20 -5.37 -11.83
N ALA A 45 -1.53 -5.24 -11.93
CA ALA A 45 -2.44 -6.35 -11.64
C ALA A 45 -2.24 -7.53 -12.61
N GLU A 46 -2.08 -7.26 -13.91
CA GLU A 46 -1.82 -8.26 -14.94
C GLU A 46 -0.49 -8.99 -14.70
N GLU A 47 0.60 -8.24 -14.46
CA GLU A 47 1.92 -8.81 -14.15
C GLU A 47 1.92 -9.69 -12.89
N ARG A 48 1.08 -9.33 -11.91
CA ARG A 48 0.96 -10.03 -10.63
C ARG A 48 -0.14 -11.11 -10.62
N GLY A 49 -0.85 -11.33 -11.72
CA GLY A 49 -1.94 -12.29 -11.81
C GLY A 49 -3.14 -11.97 -10.90
N ARG A 50 -3.43 -10.68 -10.70
CA ARG A 50 -4.50 -10.17 -9.83
C ARG A 50 -5.72 -9.73 -10.63
N ASN A 51 -6.82 -9.51 -9.91
CA ASN A 51 -8.06 -9.00 -10.49
C ASN A 51 -7.88 -7.59 -11.06
N VAL A 52 -7.75 -7.53 -12.38
CA VAL A 52 -7.50 -6.33 -13.17
C VAL A 52 -8.71 -5.40 -13.18
N ASP A 53 -9.92 -5.97 -13.23
CA ASP A 53 -11.17 -5.19 -13.28
C ASP A 53 -11.40 -4.46 -11.96
N TRP A 54 -11.16 -5.15 -10.83
CA TRP A 54 -11.16 -4.51 -9.52
C TRP A 54 -10.08 -3.43 -9.42
N ALA A 55 -8.86 -3.71 -9.90
CA ALA A 55 -7.76 -2.75 -9.83
C ALA A 55 -8.09 -1.44 -10.58
N GLU A 56 -8.76 -1.53 -11.72
CA GLU A 56 -9.28 -0.36 -12.44
C GLU A 56 -10.39 0.37 -11.65
N SER A 57 -11.37 -0.37 -11.11
CA SER A 57 -12.45 0.19 -10.28
C SER A 57 -11.91 0.91 -9.03
N ALA A 58 -10.83 0.40 -8.41
CA ALA A 58 -10.18 1.06 -7.27
C ALA A 58 -9.68 2.47 -7.61
N VAL A 59 -9.30 2.71 -8.87
CA VAL A 59 -8.90 4.03 -9.36
C VAL A 59 -10.09 4.83 -9.86
N ARG A 60 -10.94 4.30 -10.74
CA ARG A 60 -12.03 5.08 -11.35
C ARG A 60 -13.17 5.39 -10.40
N GLU A 61 -13.50 4.45 -9.53
CA GLU A 61 -14.72 4.46 -8.71
C GLU A 61 -14.40 4.57 -7.22
N SER A 62 -13.12 4.72 -6.86
CA SER A 62 -12.64 4.68 -5.48
C SER A 62 -13.03 3.40 -4.74
N ALA A 63 -13.23 2.29 -5.45
CA ALA A 63 -13.62 1.04 -4.83
C ALA A 63 -12.61 0.60 -3.79
N SER A 64 -13.11 0.04 -2.69
CA SER A 64 -12.32 -0.47 -1.58
C SER A 64 -12.85 -1.82 -1.15
N LEU A 65 -11.96 -2.72 -0.75
CA LEU A 65 -12.29 -4.04 -0.26
C LEU A 65 -11.85 -4.22 1.18
N THR A 66 -12.62 -5.03 1.91
CA THR A 66 -12.17 -5.60 3.17
C THR A 66 -11.12 -6.68 2.93
N ASP A 67 -10.41 -7.08 3.97
CA ASP A 67 -9.47 -8.21 3.93
C ASP A 67 -10.09 -9.52 3.40
N LYS A 68 -11.41 -9.73 3.59
CA LYS A 68 -12.12 -10.91 3.10
C LYS A 68 -12.42 -10.80 1.61
N ASP A 69 -13.03 -9.69 1.19
CA ASP A 69 -13.41 -9.50 -0.21
C ASP A 69 -12.16 -9.43 -1.11
N ALA A 70 -11.07 -8.86 -0.59
CA ALA A 70 -9.78 -8.81 -1.30
C ALA A 70 -9.22 -10.21 -1.55
N LEU A 71 -9.38 -11.14 -0.61
CA LEU A 71 -8.97 -12.54 -0.81
C LEU A 71 -9.91 -13.24 -1.80
N GLU A 72 -11.22 -13.08 -1.63
CA GLU A 72 -12.23 -13.69 -2.49
C GLU A 72 -12.12 -13.24 -3.96
N GLN A 73 -11.77 -11.97 -4.16
CA GLN A 73 -11.61 -11.38 -5.48
C GLN A 73 -10.19 -11.51 -6.06
N ASN A 74 -9.30 -12.31 -5.46
CA ASN A 74 -7.92 -12.49 -5.92
C ASN A 74 -7.14 -11.15 -6.06
N VAL A 75 -7.31 -10.26 -5.09
CA VAL A 75 -6.51 -9.04 -4.92
C VAL A 75 -5.29 -9.31 -4.03
N ILE A 76 -5.44 -10.24 -3.07
CA ILE A 76 -4.38 -10.72 -2.18
C ILE A 76 -4.33 -12.26 -2.19
N ASP A 77 -3.24 -12.83 -1.67
CA ASP A 77 -3.10 -14.28 -1.54
C ASP A 77 -3.64 -14.81 -0.21
N ILE A 78 -3.44 -14.04 0.87
CA ILE A 78 -3.55 -14.55 2.23
C ILE A 78 -4.15 -13.50 3.17
N ARG A 79 -5.02 -13.97 4.06
CA ARG A 79 -5.41 -13.25 5.26
C ARG A 79 -4.66 -13.83 6.47
N ALA A 80 -3.96 -13.01 7.22
CA ALA A 80 -3.18 -13.45 8.38
C ALA A 80 -3.34 -12.49 9.56
N ASP A 81 -3.76 -13.01 10.72
CA ASP A 81 -4.05 -12.19 11.90
C ASP A 81 -2.79 -11.81 12.71
N SER A 82 -1.61 -12.32 12.32
CA SER A 82 -0.31 -11.96 12.91
C SER A 82 0.86 -12.31 11.98
N LEU A 83 2.05 -11.77 12.27
CA LEU A 83 3.28 -12.15 11.56
C LEU A 83 3.57 -13.65 11.68
N ASN A 84 3.40 -14.25 12.86
CA ASN A 84 3.62 -15.69 13.04
C ASN A 84 2.66 -16.51 12.17
N SER A 85 1.37 -16.15 12.16
CA SER A 85 0.38 -16.82 11.31
C SER A 85 0.69 -16.65 9.82
N LEU A 86 1.21 -15.50 9.40
CA LEU A 86 1.64 -15.29 8.02
C LEU A 86 2.84 -16.20 7.68
N LEU A 87 3.87 -16.21 8.52
CA LEU A 87 5.07 -17.02 8.32
C LEU A 87 4.74 -18.51 8.25
N GLU A 88 3.85 -19.01 9.10
CA GLU A 88 3.37 -20.39 9.06
C GLU A 88 2.61 -20.72 7.77
N GLN A 89 1.78 -19.79 7.27
CA GLN A 89 1.00 -20.00 6.05
C GLN A 89 1.86 -19.99 4.78
N ILE A 90 2.89 -19.14 4.73
CA ILE A 90 3.74 -19.03 3.52
C ILE A 90 4.90 -20.03 3.48
N ASP A 91 5.14 -20.77 4.57
CA ASP A 91 6.17 -21.82 4.62
C ASP A 91 5.87 -22.91 3.58
N GLY A 92 6.85 -23.21 2.73
CA GLY A 92 6.75 -24.17 1.63
C GLY A 92 6.05 -23.63 0.37
N MET A 93 5.59 -22.38 0.35
CA MET A 93 5.07 -21.78 -0.89
C MET A 93 6.20 -21.56 -1.89
N ILE A 94 5.91 -21.80 -3.17
CA ILE A 94 6.82 -21.48 -4.28
C ILE A 94 6.48 -20.08 -4.79
N VAL A 95 7.49 -19.22 -4.89
CA VAL A 95 7.36 -17.87 -5.43
C VAL A 95 8.39 -17.66 -6.53
N GLU A 96 8.04 -16.85 -7.53
CA GLU A 96 8.98 -16.40 -8.55
C GLU A 96 9.70 -15.13 -8.08
N ILE A 97 11.03 -15.16 -8.08
CA ILE A 97 11.89 -14.01 -7.79
C ILE A 97 12.92 -13.93 -8.90
N ASP A 98 12.94 -12.80 -9.62
CA ASP A 98 13.86 -12.55 -10.74
C ASP A 98 13.88 -13.68 -11.81
N GLY A 99 12.72 -14.32 -12.03
CA GLY A 99 12.56 -15.42 -12.99
C GLY A 99 12.97 -16.81 -12.46
N GLU A 100 13.36 -16.92 -11.19
CA GLU A 100 13.67 -18.18 -10.52
C GLU A 100 12.56 -18.58 -9.54
N GLU A 101 12.16 -19.85 -9.57
CA GLU A 101 11.25 -20.41 -8.57
C GLU A 101 12.01 -20.70 -7.26
N ILE A 102 11.58 -20.04 -6.18
CA ILE A 102 12.15 -20.18 -4.85
C ILE A 102 11.07 -20.72 -3.91
N THR A 103 11.40 -21.79 -3.18
CA THR A 103 10.55 -22.27 -2.07
C THR A 103 10.84 -21.45 -0.83
N LEU A 104 9.80 -20.86 -0.24
CA LEU A 104 9.92 -20.10 0.99
C LEU A 104 10.11 -21.05 2.17
N GLU A 105 11.28 -20.97 2.81
CA GLU A 105 11.55 -21.64 4.07
C GLU A 105 11.49 -20.59 5.19
N THR A 106 10.40 -20.55 5.95
CA THR A 106 10.23 -19.56 7.04
C THR A 106 10.45 -20.18 8.41
N LYS A 107 10.44 -21.51 8.52
CA LYS A 107 10.74 -22.24 9.76
C LYS A 107 12.20 -22.11 10.17
N GLY A 108 12.43 -21.93 11.47
CA GLY A 108 13.78 -21.93 12.07
C GLY A 108 14.57 -20.63 11.90
N TYR A 109 14.06 -19.67 11.13
CA TYR A 109 14.65 -18.34 11.00
C TYR A 109 14.24 -17.41 12.14
N ARG A 110 15.14 -16.51 12.54
CA ARG A 110 14.83 -15.47 13.53
C ARG A 110 14.30 -14.24 12.81
N VAL A 111 13.08 -13.83 13.17
CA VAL A 111 12.54 -12.52 12.79
C VAL A 111 13.48 -11.43 13.31
N ARG A 112 13.98 -10.58 12.41
CA ARG A 112 14.69 -9.36 12.77
C ARG A 112 13.81 -8.18 12.43
N GLU A 113 13.35 -7.47 13.46
CA GLU A 113 12.64 -6.22 13.28
C GLU A 113 13.64 -5.12 12.91
N ASN A 114 13.44 -4.51 11.74
CA ASN A 114 14.14 -3.30 11.36
C ASN A 114 13.22 -2.11 11.66
N GLY A 115 13.31 -1.58 12.89
CA GLY A 115 12.56 -0.39 13.28
C GLY A 115 13.14 0.88 12.67
N MET A 116 12.39 1.99 12.75
CA MET A 116 12.88 3.30 12.32
C MET A 116 14.20 3.67 13.02
N SER A 117 15.18 4.09 12.22
CA SER A 117 16.42 4.74 12.64
C SER A 117 16.14 6.07 13.35
N LEU A 118 17.17 6.66 13.99
CA LEU A 118 17.03 7.97 14.65
C LEU A 118 16.59 9.06 13.67
N ILE A 119 17.12 9.04 12.44
CA ILE A 119 16.77 10.02 11.41
C ILE A 119 15.33 9.81 10.95
N GLU A 120 14.92 8.57 10.69
CA GLU A 120 13.52 8.26 10.30
C GLU A 120 12.53 8.61 11.41
N ARG A 121 12.87 8.36 12.68
CA ARG A 121 12.03 8.78 13.82
C ARG A 121 11.88 10.29 13.90
N PHE A 122 12.96 11.04 13.67
CA PHE A 122 12.89 12.49 13.61
C PHE A 122 12.04 12.99 12.44
N LEU A 123 12.27 12.45 11.24
CA LEU A 123 11.49 12.78 10.04
C LEU A 123 10.01 12.44 10.21
N HIS A 124 9.70 11.29 10.81
CA HIS A 124 8.34 10.89 11.15
C HIS A 124 7.72 11.86 12.16
N ALA A 125 8.46 12.29 13.19
CA ALA A 125 7.96 13.26 14.16
C ALA A 125 7.63 14.61 13.52
N ILE A 126 8.49 15.15 12.63
CA ILE A 126 8.21 16.45 11.98
C ILE A 126 7.16 16.36 10.87
N SER A 127 6.79 15.14 10.44
CA SER A 127 5.70 14.93 9.48
C SER A 127 4.33 15.10 10.14
N ASP A 128 4.24 15.08 11.47
CA ASP A 128 3.03 15.44 12.20
C ASP A 128 2.79 16.96 12.05
N PRO A 129 1.64 17.39 11.49
CA PRO A 129 1.35 18.80 11.29
C PRO A 129 1.41 19.65 12.58
N ASN A 130 1.07 19.07 13.74
CA ASN A 130 1.13 19.76 15.02
C ASN A 130 2.58 20.02 15.43
N ILE A 131 3.45 19.02 15.25
CA ILE A 131 4.89 19.14 15.55
C ILE A 131 5.52 20.13 14.57
N ALA A 132 5.21 20.01 13.27
CA ALA A 132 5.68 20.94 12.25
C ALA A 132 5.29 22.39 12.57
N TYR A 133 4.04 22.62 12.98
CA TYR A 133 3.56 23.95 13.34
C TYR A 133 4.28 24.56 14.55
N ILE A 134 4.54 23.77 15.59
CA ILE A 134 5.31 24.22 16.77
C ILE A 134 6.72 24.61 16.36
N LEU A 135 7.40 23.78 15.57
CA LEU A 135 8.76 24.04 15.10
C LEU A 135 8.85 25.30 14.23
N LEU A 136 7.89 25.49 13.30
CA LEU A 136 7.78 26.70 12.50
C LEU A 136 7.55 27.95 13.37
N SER A 137 6.68 27.85 14.38
CA SER A 137 6.37 28.95 15.29
C SER A 137 7.60 29.36 16.10
N VAL A 138 8.33 28.40 16.67
CA VAL A 138 9.58 28.66 17.40
C VAL A 138 10.64 29.24 16.46
N GLY A 139 10.80 28.68 15.26
CA GLY A 139 11.73 29.18 14.25
C GLY A 139 11.43 30.60 13.80
N SER A 140 10.16 31.01 13.79
CA SER A 140 9.74 32.37 13.42
C SER A 140 10.02 33.44 14.50
N LEU A 141 10.22 33.02 15.75
CA LEU A 141 10.52 33.91 16.89
C LEU A 141 12.02 34.14 17.09
N GLY A 142 12.86 33.37 16.39
CA GLY A 142 14.33 33.43 16.47
C GLY A 142 14.97 34.25 15.36
#